data_AF-A0A835Z9D1-F1
#
_entry.id   AF-A0A835Z9D1-F1
#
_cell.length_a   1.000
_cell.length_b   1.000
_cell.length_c   1.000
_cell.angle_alpha   90.00
_cell.angle_beta   90.00
_cell.angle_gamma   90.00
#
_symmetry.space_group_name_H-M   'P 1'
#
loop_
_entity.id
_entity.type
_entity.pdbx_description
1 polymer ?
#
loop_
_entity_poly.entity_id
_entity_poly.type
_entity_poly.pdbx_seq_one_letter_code
_entity_poly.pdbx_strand_id
1 'polypeptide(L)'
;QVDVYESETTRRRYAAARESLAFDGVDTTESWVFHGTARENVPKIMCAGFRVGGVGEGSVAIKNGATYGNGVYAATGPATPIAYSARNGSRSVILARALRGRVGACPGEGDSWPAKLDWWVFADSAQLLPVYVVHF
;
A
#
# COMPACT_ATOMS: atom_id res chain seq x y z
N GLN A 1 13.64 6.26 14.85
CA GLN A 1 13.33 4.90 15.37
C GLN A 1 12.66 4.11 14.27
N VAL A 2 12.88 2.80 14.20
CA VAL A 2 12.19 1.91 13.24
C VAL A 2 11.62 0.72 13.99
N ASP A 3 10.33 0.47 13.82
CA ASP A 3 9.66 -0.72 14.37
C ASP A 3 9.53 -1.77 13.26
N VAL A 4 9.79 -3.03 13.60
CA VAL A 4 9.72 -4.17 12.68
C VAL A 4 8.47 -4.98 12.98
N TYR A 5 7.72 -5.34 11.94
CA TYR A 5 6.50 -6.12 12.07
C TYR A 5 6.58 -7.44 11.31
N GLU A 6 6.15 -8.49 11.98
CA GLU A 6 6.03 -9.83 11.42
C GLU A 6 4.59 -10.33 11.61
N SER A 7 3.73 -10.08 10.62
CA SER A 7 2.38 -10.62 10.59
C SER A 7 2.30 -11.77 9.60
N GLU A 8 2.17 -12.99 10.11
CA GLU A 8 2.01 -14.19 9.27
C GLU A 8 0.81 -14.07 8.32
N THR A 9 -0.29 -13.48 8.79
CA THR A 9 -1.48 -13.21 7.99
C THR A 9 -1.16 -12.36 6.76
N THR A 10 -0.45 -11.24 6.95
CA THR A 10 -0.09 -10.36 5.82
C THR A 10 0.93 -11.01 4.89
N ARG A 11 1.92 -11.74 5.45
CA ARG A 11 2.93 -12.47 4.65
C ARG A 11 2.30 -13.56 3.79
N ARG A 12 1.36 -14.34 4.33
CA ARG A 12 0.64 -15.38 3.58
C ARG A 12 -0.20 -14.79 2.45
N ARG A 13 -0.93 -13.69 2.70
CA ARG A 13 -1.71 -12.99 1.67
C ARG A 13 -0.83 -12.45 0.55
N TYR A 14 0.30 -11.84 0.91
CA TYR A 14 1.27 -11.31 -0.06
C TYR A 14 1.93 -12.43 -0.89
N ALA A 15 2.30 -13.54 -0.24
CA ALA A 15 2.86 -14.70 -0.93
C ALA A 15 1.85 -15.30 -1.93
N ALA A 16 0.60 -15.47 -1.53
CA ALA A 16 -0.47 -15.94 -2.41
C ALA A 16 -0.70 -14.99 -3.61
N ALA A 17 -0.68 -13.67 -3.39
CA ALA A 17 -0.77 -12.70 -4.48
C ALA A 17 0.41 -12.82 -5.46
N ARG A 18 1.64 -13.00 -4.94
CA ARG A 18 2.83 -13.22 -5.76
C ARG A 18 2.73 -14.50 -6.60
N GLU A 19 2.28 -15.59 -5.98
CA GLU A 19 2.07 -16.87 -6.67
C GLU A 19 1.01 -16.75 -7.77
N SER A 20 -0.11 -16.07 -7.49
CA SER A 20 -1.15 -15.82 -8.49
C SER A 20 -0.63 -15.01 -9.68
N LEU A 21 0.13 -13.94 -9.43
CA LEU A 21 0.73 -13.13 -10.51
C LEU A 21 1.74 -13.95 -11.32
N ALA A 22 2.57 -14.76 -10.65
CA ALA A 22 3.54 -15.62 -11.32
C ALA A 22 2.87 -16.68 -12.19
N PHE A 23 1.79 -17.30 -11.70
CA PHE A 23 0.99 -18.27 -12.45
C PHE A 23 0.42 -17.66 -13.74
N ASP A 24 0.00 -16.41 -13.66
CA ASP A 24 -0.50 -15.60 -14.76
C ASP A 24 0.59 -15.09 -15.74
N GLY A 25 1.86 -15.44 -15.50
CA GLY A 25 3.00 -14.96 -16.29
C GLY A 25 3.29 -13.47 -16.13
N VAL A 26 2.81 -12.85 -15.05
CA VAL A 26 3.03 -11.43 -14.75
C VAL A 26 4.33 -11.26 -13.97
N ASP A 27 5.01 -10.14 -14.20
CA ASP A 27 6.19 -9.76 -13.43
C ASP A 27 5.86 -9.66 -11.93
N THR A 28 6.68 -10.34 -11.13
CA THR A 28 6.59 -10.36 -9.66
C THR A 28 7.76 -9.63 -9.00
N THR A 29 8.49 -8.81 -9.77
CA THR A 29 9.54 -7.95 -9.25
C THR A 29 8.97 -7.05 -8.17
N GLU A 30 9.70 -7.01 -7.05
CA GLU A 30 9.27 -6.26 -5.90
C GLU A 30 9.96 -4.89 -5.82
N SER A 31 9.25 -3.93 -5.25
CA SER A 31 9.77 -2.60 -4.96
C SER A 31 9.43 -2.18 -3.54
N TRP A 32 10.24 -1.30 -2.98
CA TRP A 32 9.94 -0.64 -1.71
C TRP A 32 9.08 0.59 -1.96
N VAL A 33 8.01 0.72 -1.17
CA VAL A 33 7.11 1.87 -1.21
C VAL A 33 6.75 2.36 0.18
N PHE A 34 6.50 3.66 0.28
CA PHE A 34 6.11 4.36 1.49
C PHE A 34 4.61 4.65 1.48
N HIS A 35 3.97 4.48 2.63
CA HIS A 35 2.57 4.82 2.83
C HIS A 35 2.40 5.72 4.06
N GLY A 36 1.82 6.89 3.84
CA GLY A 36 1.49 7.84 4.91
C GLY A 36 0.08 7.59 5.41
N THR A 37 -0.12 7.60 6.73
CA THR A 37 -1.44 7.35 7.33
C THR A 37 -1.54 8.00 8.71
N ALA A 38 -2.77 8.12 9.21
CA ALA A 38 -3.03 8.59 10.57
C ALA A 38 -2.52 7.57 11.61
N ARG A 39 -2.09 8.06 12.77
CA ARG A 39 -1.40 7.25 13.80
C ARG A 39 -2.23 6.03 14.23
N GLU A 40 -3.53 6.19 14.36
CA GLU A 40 -4.48 5.15 14.78
C GLU A 40 -4.69 4.03 13.74
N ASN A 41 -4.28 4.25 12.49
CA ASN A 41 -4.38 3.24 11.43
C ASN A 41 -3.14 2.35 11.36
N VAL A 42 -2.00 2.80 11.88
CA VAL A 42 -0.74 2.05 11.80
C VAL A 42 -0.88 0.64 12.38
N PRO A 43 -1.35 0.43 13.63
CA PRO A 43 -1.48 -0.93 14.17
C PRO A 43 -2.43 -1.80 13.36
N LYS A 44 -3.52 -1.22 12.83
CA LYS A 44 -4.50 -1.96 12.01
C LYS A 44 -3.88 -2.46 10.72
N ILE A 45 -3.13 -1.59 10.02
CA ILE A 45 -2.46 -1.93 8.77
C ILE A 45 -1.35 -2.95 9.02
N MET A 46 -0.53 -2.76 10.05
CA MET A 46 0.58 -3.68 10.30
C MET A 46 0.09 -5.09 10.70
N CYS A 47 -1.04 -5.21 11.40
CA CYS A 47 -1.59 -6.50 11.80
C CYS A 47 -2.40 -7.18 10.67
N ALA A 48 -3.31 -6.45 10.02
CA ALA A 48 -4.28 -7.02 9.09
C ALA A 48 -3.97 -6.78 7.60
N GLY A 49 -2.96 -5.96 7.30
CA GLY A 49 -2.64 -5.49 5.96
C GLY A 49 -3.41 -4.23 5.58
N PHE A 50 -3.12 -3.70 4.39
CA PHE A 50 -3.85 -2.57 3.83
C PHE A 50 -5.29 -2.95 3.49
N ARG A 51 -6.14 -1.94 3.30
CA ARG A 51 -7.51 -2.08 2.81
C ARG A 51 -7.75 -1.06 1.71
N VAL A 52 -8.47 -1.46 0.67
CA VAL A 52 -8.95 -0.56 -0.37
C VAL A 52 -10.20 0.15 0.15
N GLY A 53 -10.24 1.48 0.07
CA GLY A 53 -11.39 2.27 0.50
C GLY A 53 -12.62 1.99 -0.37
N GLY A 54 -13.81 2.00 0.24
CA GLY A 54 -15.08 1.84 -0.49
C GLY A 54 -15.40 0.45 -1.05
N VAL A 55 -14.56 -0.55 -0.81
CA VAL A 55 -14.76 -1.93 -1.30
C VAL A 55 -14.88 -2.91 -0.12
N GLY A 56 -16.01 -3.62 -0.02
CA GLY A 56 -16.25 -4.69 0.94
C GLY A 56 -16.82 -4.28 2.31
N GLU A 57 -17.17 -5.29 3.11
CA GLU A 57 -17.70 -5.13 4.47
C GLU A 57 -16.57 -4.70 5.43
N GLY A 58 -16.79 -3.63 6.21
CA GLY A 58 -15.73 -3.02 7.04
C GLY A 58 -14.71 -2.16 6.26
N SER A 59 -15.09 -1.70 5.05
CA SER A 59 -14.29 -0.79 4.24
C SER A 59 -14.07 0.55 4.92
N VAL A 60 -12.89 1.13 4.71
CA VAL A 60 -12.58 2.48 5.20
C VAL A 60 -13.26 3.48 4.28
N ALA A 61 -14.01 4.43 4.84
CA ALA A 61 -14.61 5.52 4.07
C ALA A 61 -13.53 6.21 3.22
N ILE A 62 -13.86 6.50 1.95
CA ILE A 62 -12.97 7.24 1.04
C ILE A 62 -12.86 8.67 1.60
N LYS A 63 -11.85 8.91 2.44
CA LYS A 63 -11.68 10.22 3.07
C LYS A 63 -10.96 11.21 2.18
N ASN A 64 -9.96 10.78 1.38
CA ASN A 64 -9.12 11.69 0.58
C ASN A 64 -8.40 11.04 -0.63
N GLY A 65 -8.81 9.84 -1.10
CA GLY A 65 -7.93 8.99 -1.92
C GLY A 65 -8.62 8.15 -2.99
N ALA A 66 -9.50 8.73 -3.80
CA ALA A 66 -10.02 8.06 -5.01
C ALA A 66 -9.83 8.91 -6.29
N THR A 67 -9.10 10.03 -6.21
CA THR A 67 -8.86 10.92 -7.35
C THR A 67 -8.21 10.20 -8.53
N TYR A 68 -7.36 9.22 -8.25
CA TYR A 68 -6.68 8.40 -9.24
C TYR A 68 -7.16 6.95 -9.16
N GLY A 69 -8.46 6.73 -8.92
CA GLY A 69 -9.04 5.40 -8.82
C GLY A 69 -9.02 4.79 -7.41
N ASN A 70 -9.74 3.69 -7.25
CA ASN A 70 -9.85 2.98 -5.98
C ASN A 70 -8.68 2.01 -5.82
N GLY A 71 -7.93 2.16 -4.75
CA GLY A 71 -6.80 1.28 -4.43
C GLY A 71 -6.04 1.76 -3.21
N VAL A 72 -4.90 1.13 -2.94
CA VAL A 72 -3.97 1.57 -1.90
C VAL A 72 -2.93 2.49 -2.51
N TYR A 73 -2.84 3.71 -2.00
CA TYR A 73 -1.91 4.73 -2.47
C TYR A 73 -0.58 4.58 -1.73
N ALA A 74 0.51 4.45 -2.46
CA ALA A 74 1.86 4.46 -1.92
C ALA A 74 2.79 5.29 -2.81
N ALA A 75 3.98 5.61 -2.33
CA ALA A 75 4.95 6.40 -3.07
C ALA A 75 6.33 5.73 -3.06
N THR A 76 7.11 5.88 -4.13
CA THR A 76 8.48 5.34 -4.18
C THR A 76 9.46 6.20 -3.37
N GLY A 77 9.11 7.46 -3.06
CA GLY A 77 9.84 8.34 -2.17
C GLY A 77 9.12 8.62 -0.84
N PRO A 78 9.84 8.99 0.23
CA PRO A 78 9.25 9.22 1.54
C PRO A 78 8.62 10.61 1.69
N ALA A 79 9.01 11.59 0.87
CA ALA A 79 8.65 13.00 1.07
C ALA A 79 7.12 13.21 1.10
N THR A 80 6.40 12.59 0.17
CA THR A 80 4.96 12.76 0.10
C THR A 80 4.22 12.03 1.24
N PRO A 81 4.51 10.75 1.54
CA PRO A 81 3.98 10.06 2.71
C PRO A 81 4.25 10.77 4.04
N ILE A 82 5.45 11.33 4.24
CA ILE A 82 5.79 12.12 5.42
C ILE A 82 4.87 13.33 5.53
N ALA A 83 4.72 14.11 4.46
CA ALA A 83 3.85 15.28 4.45
C ALA A 83 2.38 14.91 4.74
N TYR A 84 1.91 13.78 4.20
CA TYR A 84 0.57 13.28 4.47
C TYR A 84 0.39 12.84 5.92
N SER A 85 1.31 12.05 6.47
CA SER A 85 1.30 11.63 7.87
C SER A 85 1.30 12.83 8.82
N ALA A 86 2.17 13.83 8.59
CA ALA A 86 2.27 15.02 9.42
C ALA A 86 0.96 15.82 9.45
N ARG A 87 0.29 15.99 8.29
CA ARG A 87 -1.03 16.64 8.20
C ARG A 87 -2.12 15.89 8.99
N ASN A 88 -1.96 14.59 9.18
CA ASN A 88 -2.86 13.73 9.93
C ASN A 88 -2.39 13.44 11.37
N GLY A 89 -1.48 14.25 11.92
CA GLY A 89 -1.01 14.12 13.30
C GLY A 89 -0.12 12.90 13.56
N SER A 90 0.43 12.28 12.52
CA SER A 90 1.35 11.16 12.62
C SER A 90 2.80 11.59 12.30
N ARG A 91 3.74 11.10 13.10
CA ARG A 91 5.20 11.26 12.90
C ARG A 91 5.85 9.95 12.44
N SER A 92 5.10 9.18 11.66
CA SER A 92 5.61 7.94 11.08
C SER A 92 5.01 7.64 9.72
N VAL A 93 5.73 6.83 8.95
CA VAL A 93 5.29 6.26 7.67
C VAL A 93 5.49 4.75 7.70
N ILE A 94 4.67 4.03 6.94
CA ILE A 94 4.82 2.59 6.73
C ILE A 94 5.72 2.38 5.52
N LEU A 95 6.71 1.51 5.64
CA LEU A 95 7.53 1.01 4.53
C LEU A 95 7.08 -0.42 4.22
N ALA A 96 6.70 -0.64 2.95
CA ALA A 96 6.11 -1.88 2.48
C ALA A 96 6.83 -2.42 1.24
N ARG A 97 6.81 -3.75 1.07
CA ARG A 97 7.17 -4.40 -0.20
C ARG A 97 5.94 -4.42 -1.11
N ALA A 98 6.14 -4.14 -2.38
CA ALA A 98 5.06 -3.99 -3.35
C ALA A 98 5.28 -4.86 -4.59
N LEU A 99 4.24 -5.60 -4.99
CA LEU A 99 4.15 -6.30 -6.28
C LEU A 99 3.46 -5.39 -7.28
N ARG A 100 4.18 -4.93 -8.31
CA ARG A 100 3.58 -4.04 -9.32
C ARG A 100 2.55 -4.75 -10.18
N GLY A 101 2.77 -6.03 -10.48
CA GLY A 101 1.92 -6.77 -11.40
C GLY A 101 1.85 -6.12 -12.79
N ARG A 102 0.72 -6.25 -13.47
CA ARG A 102 0.42 -5.60 -14.74
C ARG A 102 0.22 -4.10 -14.51
N VAL A 103 1.08 -3.28 -15.09
CA VAL A 103 0.96 -1.82 -14.99
C VAL A 103 -0.10 -1.31 -15.96
N GLY A 104 -1.16 -0.70 -15.42
CA GLY A 104 -2.18 -0.01 -16.20
C GLY A 104 -1.70 1.32 -16.75
N ALA A 105 -2.25 1.72 -17.91
CA ALA A 105 -1.95 3.01 -18.52
C ALA A 105 -2.76 4.15 -17.88
N CYS A 106 -3.93 3.83 -17.33
CA CYS A 106 -4.78 4.80 -16.65
C CYS A 106 -5.38 4.24 -15.33
N PRO A 107 -5.98 5.12 -14.50
CA PRO A 107 -6.59 4.71 -13.23
C PRO A 107 -7.62 3.59 -13.34
N GLY A 108 -7.44 2.53 -12.56
CA GLY A 108 -8.34 1.38 -12.52
C GLY A 108 -8.01 0.28 -13.52
N GLU A 109 -6.94 0.44 -14.31
CA GLU A 109 -6.43 -0.61 -15.20
C GLU A 109 -5.28 -1.38 -14.56
N GLY A 110 -5.23 -2.68 -14.81
CA GLY A 110 -4.16 -3.55 -14.33
C GLY A 110 -4.16 -3.72 -12.81
N ASP A 111 -3.03 -4.22 -12.30
CA ASP A 111 -2.81 -4.48 -10.88
C ASP A 111 -2.27 -3.23 -10.17
N SER A 112 -1.58 -2.35 -10.90
CA SER A 112 -1.19 -1.05 -10.38
C SER A 112 -1.06 -0.02 -11.49
N TRP A 113 -1.16 1.25 -11.14
CA TRP A 113 -0.98 2.34 -12.11
C TRP A 113 -0.29 3.54 -11.47
N PRO A 114 0.46 4.33 -12.26
CA PRO A 114 1.02 5.58 -11.79
C PRO A 114 -0.10 6.58 -11.50
N ALA A 115 0.08 7.33 -10.43
CA ALA A 115 -0.72 8.52 -10.15
C ALA A 115 0.16 9.77 -10.35
N LYS A 116 0.06 10.74 -9.45
CA LYS A 116 0.83 11.98 -9.52
C LYS A 116 2.25 11.78 -8.96
N LEU A 117 3.26 12.29 -9.66
CA LEU A 117 4.66 12.29 -9.24
C LEU A 117 5.19 10.85 -8.99
N ASP A 118 5.58 10.54 -7.76
CA ASP A 118 6.14 9.26 -7.34
C ASP A 118 5.08 8.29 -6.80
N TRP A 119 3.80 8.62 -6.94
CA TRP A 119 2.70 7.85 -6.39
C TRP A 119 2.29 6.71 -7.31
N TRP A 120 1.94 5.60 -6.68
CA TRP A 120 1.38 4.41 -7.28
C TRP A 120 0.11 4.04 -6.54
N VAL A 121 -0.88 3.56 -7.29
CA VAL A 121 -2.09 2.99 -6.73
C VAL A 121 -2.08 1.50 -7.03
N PHE A 122 -2.27 0.69 -5.99
CA PHE A 122 -2.33 -0.77 -6.08
C PHE A 122 -3.79 -1.20 -5.96
N ALA A 123 -4.27 -1.98 -6.94
CA ALA A 123 -5.66 -2.39 -7.04
C ALA A 123 -6.07 -3.30 -5.89
N ASP A 124 -5.20 -4.24 -5.52
CA ASP A 124 -5.40 -5.17 -4.42
C ASP A 124 -4.47 -4.83 -3.25
N SER A 125 -5.02 -4.84 -2.04
CA SER A 125 -4.22 -4.65 -0.84
C SER A 125 -3.23 -5.78 -0.56
N ALA A 126 -3.47 -6.98 -1.10
CA ALA A 126 -2.55 -8.11 -1.01
C ALA A 126 -1.26 -7.91 -1.83
N GLN A 127 -1.22 -6.95 -2.77
CA GLN A 127 0.01 -6.58 -3.48
C GLN A 127 1.03 -5.85 -2.59
N LEU A 128 0.64 -5.50 -1.36
CA LEU A 128 1.46 -4.72 -0.44
C LEU A 128 1.66 -5.48 0.87
N LEU A 129 2.93 -5.67 1.24
CA LEU A 129 3.33 -6.24 2.52
C LEU A 129 3.90 -5.14 3.41
N PRO A 130 3.17 -4.65 4.42
CA PRO A 130 3.74 -3.71 5.39
C PRO A 130 4.81 -4.41 6.24
N VAL A 131 6.01 -3.84 6.31
CA VAL A 131 7.15 -4.46 7.01
C VAL A 131 7.66 -3.59 8.16
N TYR A 132 7.78 -2.28 7.93
CA TYR A 132 8.35 -1.37 8.91
C TYR A 132 7.46 -0.16 9.16
N VAL A 133 7.56 0.37 10.38
CA VAL A 133 7.10 1.72 10.71
C VAL A 133 8.33 2.58 10.98
N VAL A 134 8.53 3.60 10.14
CA VAL A 134 9.67 4.52 10.23
C VAL A 134 9.18 5.81 10.88
N HIS A 135 9.75 6.15 12.04
CA HIS A 135 9.42 7.36 12.81
C HIS A 135 10.41 8.49 12.53
N PHE A 136 9.90 9.72 12.40
CA PHE A 136 10.67 10.93 12.05
C PHE A 136 10.31 12.16 12.90
#